data_AF-A0A6B3GBA2-F1
#
_entry.id   AF-A0A6B3GBA2-F1
#
_cell.length_a   1.000
_cell.length_b   1.000
_cell.length_c   1.000
_cell.angle_alpha   90.00
_cell.angle_beta   90.00
_cell.angle_gamma   90.00
#
_symmetry.space_group_name_H-M   'P 1'
#
loop_
_entity.id
_entity.type
_entity.pdbx_description
1 polymer ?
#
loop_
_entity_poly.entity_id
_entity_poly.type
_entity_poly.pdbx_seq_one_letter_code
_entity_poly.pdbx_strand_id
1 'polypeptide(L)'
;TFRAEGVSATVTGGEEVLVPSRPVDPEKGEVSASDVYAQSEDYPSARWVPAYSGNFVVDRKAAVDKVVIHTTQGSYAGSIS
;
A
#
# COMPACT_ATOMS: atom_id res chain seq x y z
N THR A 1 -0.81 13.87 -5.97
CA THR A 1 -1.15 12.50 -6.41
C THR A 1 -0.07 12.02 -7.36
N PHE A 2 0.88 11.20 -6.89
CA PHE A 2 2.11 10.86 -7.64
C PHE A 2 1.89 10.16 -8.98
N ARG A 3 0.74 9.51 -9.18
CA ARG A 3 0.45 8.72 -10.39
C ARG A 3 0.51 9.52 -11.70
N ALA A 4 0.09 10.79 -11.68
CA ALA A 4 0.07 11.63 -12.89
C ALA A 4 1.38 12.38 -13.11
N GLU A 5 2.07 12.77 -12.03
CA GLU A 5 3.19 13.71 -12.07
C GLU A 5 4.56 13.02 -12.01
N GLY A 6 4.62 11.77 -11.54
CA GLY A 6 5.88 11.06 -11.30
C GLY A 6 6.48 11.42 -9.94
N VAL A 7 7.76 11.08 -9.72
CA VAL A 7 8.51 11.43 -8.50
C VAL A 7 9.80 12.12 -8.90
N SER A 8 10.07 13.27 -8.28
CA SER A 8 11.37 13.93 -8.28
C SER A 8 11.74 14.22 -6.83
N ALA A 9 12.89 13.74 -6.38
CA ALA A 9 13.36 13.93 -5.02
C ALA A 9 14.89 13.97 -4.95
N THR A 10 15.42 14.84 -4.11
CA THR A 10 16.84 14.83 -3.73
C THR A 10 17.01 14.02 -2.44
N VAL A 11 17.83 12.98 -2.49
CA VAL A 11 18.11 12.12 -1.32
C VAL A 11 19.21 12.77 -0.47
N THR A 12 19.33 12.38 0.80
CA THR A 12 20.30 12.93 1.77
C THR A 12 21.76 12.98 1.27
N GLY A 13 22.13 12.14 0.30
CA GLY A 13 23.45 12.13 -0.35
C GLY A 13 23.63 13.17 -1.47
N GLY A 14 22.62 14.00 -1.76
CA GLY A 14 22.63 14.98 -2.85
C GLY A 14 22.26 14.41 -4.22
N GLU A 15 22.00 13.10 -4.32
CA GLU A 15 21.54 12.46 -5.55
C GLU A 15 20.10 12.86 -5.89
N GLU A 16 19.85 13.19 -7.15
CA GLU A 16 18.50 13.39 -7.67
C GLU A 16 17.93 12.06 -8.20
N VAL A 17 16.78 11.66 -7.63
CA VAL A 17 15.99 10.52 -8.10
C VAL A 17 14.82 11.04 -8.91
N LEU A 18 14.76 10.64 -10.18
CA LEU A 18 13.67 10.97 -11.10
C LEU A 18 12.98 9.70 -11.58
N VAL A 19 11.68 9.63 -11.34
CA VAL A 19 10.78 8.58 -11.84
C VAL A 19 9.70 9.27 -12.68
N PRO A 20 9.77 9.20 -14.02
CA PRO A 20 8.77 9.84 -14.87
C PRO A 20 7.42 9.14 -14.68
N SER A 21 6.32 9.91 -14.73
CA SER A 21 5.01 9.28 -14.82
C SER A 21 4.86 8.55 -16.16
N ARG A 22 4.02 7.51 -16.15
CA ARG A 22 3.56 6.87 -17.37
C ARG A 22 2.03 6.94 -17.39
N PRO A 23 1.42 7.49 -18.44
CA PRO A 23 -0.01 7.40 -18.60
C PRO A 23 -0.38 5.92 -18.69
N VAL A 24 -1.20 5.46 -17.77
CA VAL A 24 -1.75 4.11 -17.77
C VAL A 24 -3.26 4.22 -17.81
N ASP A 25 -3.85 3.64 -18.85
CA ASP A 25 -5.29 3.47 -19.00
C ASP A 25 -5.60 1.98 -18.91
N PRO A 26 -5.68 1.41 -17.69
CA PRO A 26 -6.00 -0.01 -17.53
C PRO A 26 -7.42 -0.25 -18.04
N GLU A 27 -7.63 -1.35 -18.77
CA GLU A 27 -8.97 -1.81 -19.13
C GLU A 27 -9.73 -2.19 -17.86
N LYS A 28 -10.62 -1.30 -17.41
CA LYS A 28 -11.36 -1.48 -16.14
C LYS A 28 -12.56 -2.41 -16.27
N GLY A 29 -12.98 -2.78 -17.49
CA GLY A 29 -14.16 -3.60 -17.74
C GLY A 29 -15.38 -3.14 -16.92
N GLU A 30 -16.21 -4.09 -16.47
CA GLU A 30 -17.31 -3.85 -15.51
C GLU A 30 -16.85 -3.92 -14.05
N VAL A 31 -15.54 -3.87 -13.78
CA VAL A 31 -14.98 -4.09 -12.44
C VAL A 31 -15.16 -2.81 -11.61
N SER A 32 -16.32 -2.65 -10.98
CA SER A 32 -16.57 -1.57 -10.03
C SER A 32 -15.89 -1.86 -8.70
N ALA A 33 -14.99 -0.98 -8.25
CA ALA A 33 -14.29 -1.11 -6.97
C ALA A 33 -15.22 -1.18 -5.73
N SER A 34 -16.53 -0.97 -5.92
CA SER A 34 -17.58 -1.02 -4.91
C SER A 34 -18.18 -2.40 -4.67
N ASP A 35 -17.92 -3.38 -5.54
CA ASP A 35 -18.66 -4.64 -5.52
C ASP A 35 -18.04 -5.66 -4.58
N VAL A 36 -18.89 -6.44 -3.90
CA VAL A 36 -18.45 -7.55 -3.05
C VAL A 36 -18.09 -8.72 -3.95
N TYR A 37 -16.80 -8.90 -4.21
CA TYR A 37 -16.30 -10.04 -4.96
C TYR A 37 -16.30 -11.31 -4.12
N ALA A 38 -16.59 -12.45 -4.75
CA ALA A 38 -16.39 -13.75 -4.12
C ALA A 38 -14.90 -13.88 -3.75
N GLN A 39 -14.65 -14.08 -2.45
CA GLN A 39 -13.29 -14.23 -1.94
C GLN A 39 -12.71 -15.54 -2.48
N SER A 40 -11.55 -15.47 -3.12
CA SER A 40 -10.84 -16.66 -3.59
C SER A 40 -10.57 -17.61 -2.42
N GLU A 41 -10.84 -18.90 -2.62
CA GLU A 41 -10.50 -19.93 -1.63
C GLU A 41 -8.97 -20.07 -1.47
N ASP A 42 -8.21 -19.76 -2.51
CA ASP A 42 -6.74 -19.77 -2.49
C ASP A 42 -6.15 -18.57 -1.74
N TYR A 43 -6.92 -17.48 -1.65
CA TYR A 43 -6.54 -16.24 -0.95
C TYR A 43 -7.67 -15.79 -0.01
N PRO A 44 -7.89 -16.51 1.10
CA PRO A 44 -8.87 -16.08 2.10
C PRO A 44 -8.45 -14.74 2.71
N SER A 45 -9.39 -14.08 3.40
CA SER A 45 -9.10 -12.85 4.14
C SER A 45 -7.85 -13.04 4.99
N ALA A 46 -7.02 -12.01 5.08
CA ALA A 46 -5.90 -12.02 6.01
C ALA A 46 -6.42 -12.36 7.41
N ARG A 47 -5.72 -13.30 8.07
CA ARG A 47 -5.90 -13.50 9.51
C ARG A 47 -5.59 -12.14 10.18
N TRP A 48 -6.42 -11.77 11.15
CA TRP A 48 -6.23 -10.56 11.95
C TRP A 48 -5.85 -10.95 13.38
N VAL A 49 -4.63 -10.62 13.75
CA VAL A 49 -4.02 -10.77 15.06
C VAL A 49 -3.41 -9.42 15.37
N PRO A 50 -3.80 -8.73 16.44
CA PRO A 50 -3.27 -7.41 16.71
C PRO A 50 -1.75 -7.49 16.89
N ALA A 51 -1.04 -6.52 16.32
CA ALA A 51 0.38 -6.35 16.59
C ALA A 51 0.65 -6.18 18.09
N TYR A 52 1.87 -6.44 18.52
CA TYR A 52 2.28 -6.15 19.90
C TYR A 52 2.06 -4.66 20.22
N SER A 53 1.34 -4.37 21.31
CA SER A 53 0.90 -3.01 21.65
C SER A 53 2.04 -2.04 21.92
N GLY A 54 3.24 -2.52 22.28
CA GLY A 54 4.43 -1.67 22.41
C GLY A 54 4.94 -1.08 21.08
N ASN A 55 4.43 -1.55 19.94
CA ASN A 55 4.85 -1.09 18.61
C ASN A 55 3.98 0.04 18.03
N PHE A 56 2.87 0.39 18.67
CA PHE A 56 1.96 1.43 18.18
C PHE A 56 1.29 2.21 19.30
N VAL A 57 0.71 3.37 18.93
CA VAL A 57 -0.08 4.20 19.83
C VAL A 57 -1.55 3.96 19.53
N VAL A 58 -2.32 3.64 20.57
CA VAL A 58 -3.78 3.52 20.48
C VAL A 58 -4.42 4.91 20.28
N ASP A 59 -5.63 4.94 19.73
CA ASP A 59 -6.42 6.18 19.60
C ASP A 59 -5.80 7.30 18.76
N ARG A 60 -5.09 6.94 17.68
CA ARG A 60 -4.61 7.92 16.67
C ARG A 60 -5.76 8.84 16.23
N LYS A 61 -5.58 10.16 16.41
CA LYS A 61 -6.58 11.19 16.06
C LYS A 61 -6.37 11.84 14.70
N ALA A 62 -5.20 11.67 14.10
CA ALA A 62 -4.91 12.22 12.78
C ALA A 62 -5.73 11.50 11.70
N ALA A 63 -6.22 12.24 10.70
CA ALA A 63 -6.90 11.67 9.55
C ALA A 63 -5.98 10.69 8.80
N VAL A 64 -6.56 9.62 8.26
CA VAL A 64 -5.86 8.68 7.38
C VAL A 64 -6.17 9.07 5.94
N ASP A 65 -5.29 9.88 5.35
CA ASP A 65 -5.44 10.44 4.00
C ASP A 65 -4.38 9.95 3.01
N LYS A 66 -3.40 9.16 3.49
CA LYS A 66 -2.33 8.58 2.69
C LYS A 66 -2.35 7.06 2.76
N VAL A 67 -2.02 6.44 1.63
CA VAL A 67 -1.71 5.01 1.53
C VAL A 67 -0.21 4.88 1.29
N VAL A 68 0.47 4.11 2.14
CA VAL A 68 1.88 3.77 1.97
C VAL A 68 1.97 2.27 1.70
N ILE A 69 2.62 1.90 0.60
CA ILE A 69 2.78 0.50 0.18
C ILE A 69 4.19 0.07 0.54
N HIS A 70 4.30 -0.98 1.34
CA HIS A 70 5.57 -1.60 1.70
C HIS A 70 5.67 -3.00 1.11
N THR A 71 6.90 -3.46 0.93
CA THR A 71 7.22 -4.88 0.73
C THR A 71 8.01 -5.35 1.94
N THR A 72 7.70 -6.54 2.45
CA THR A 72 8.52 -7.21 3.46
C THR A 72 9.39 -8.24 2.75
N GLN A 73 10.71 -8.12 2.86
CA GLN A 73 11.63 -9.15 2.38
C GLN A 73 11.92 -10.15 3.49
N GLY A 74 12.13 -11.42 3.14
CA GLY A 74 12.36 -12.51 4.09
C GLY A 74 11.19 -13.50 4.13
N SER A 75 11.00 -14.15 5.28
CA SER A 75 9.88 -15.08 5.45
C SER A 75 8.55 -14.34 5.45
N TYR A 76 7.55 -14.88 4.75
CA TYR A 76 6.16 -14.41 4.79
C TYR A 76 5.52 -14.62 6.18
N ALA A 77 6.02 -15.58 6.96
CA ALA A 77 5.46 -15.93 8.25
C ALA A 77 5.58 -14.74 9.23
N GLY A 78 4.44 -14.10 9.51
CA GLY A 78 4.35 -12.97 10.45
C GLY A 78 4.44 -11.57 9.83
N SER A 79 4.54 -11.45 8.50
CA SER A 79 4.53 -10.14 7.83
C SER A 79 3.17 -9.43 7.91
N ILE A 80 2.09 -10.21 7.97
CA ILE A 80 0.71 -9.73 8.14
C ILE A 80 0.10 -10.59 9.24
N SER A 81 -0.42 -9.95 10.29
CA SER A 81 -0.89 -10.59 11.52
C SER A 81 -2.39 -10.53 11.67
#